data_AF-A0A6A3MW54-F1
#
_entry.id   AF-A0A6A3MW54-F1
#
_cell.length_a   1.000
_cell.length_b   1.000
_cell.length_c   1.000
_cell.angle_alpha   90.00
_cell.angle_beta   90.00
_cell.angle_gamma   90.00
#
_symmetry.space_group_name_H-M   'P 1'
#
loop_
_entity.id
_entity.type
_entity.pdbx_description
1 polymer ?
#
loop_
_entity_poly.entity_id
_entity_poly.type
_entity_poly.pdbx_seq_one_letter_code
_entity_poly.pdbx_strand_id
1 'polypeptide(L)'
;MTVEVVSKHEELIDEDCRMTLEQLRDRLHSDLGVDVSVASVHRALQGMLYSTKRLRIEKEMMNSSVNKEKCKTFVAELNKPIKKGNMTHEGSVKKQENARFMAGLFVAALRSEEYEELQPVKVVIVTDDSPSHSEVESLALVYLAADGIVNLNKFVVLRLGPYSPMLNPIEGCWN
;
A
#
# COMPACT_ATOMS: atom_id res chain seq x y z
N MET A 1 -18.87 -26.03 12.65
CA MET A 1 -17.68 -26.91 12.61
C MET A 1 -17.29 -27.23 14.03
N THR A 2 -16.83 -28.45 14.30
CA THR A 2 -16.35 -28.83 15.65
C THR A 2 -14.98 -28.20 15.91
N VAL A 3 -14.59 -28.09 17.18
CA VAL A 3 -13.29 -27.54 17.61
C VAL A 3 -12.13 -28.31 16.97
N GLU A 4 -12.26 -29.64 16.89
CA GLU A 4 -11.28 -30.53 16.25
C GLU A 4 -11.06 -30.22 14.76
N VAL A 5 -12.15 -30.00 14.01
CA VAL A 5 -12.06 -29.67 12.58
C VAL A 5 -11.46 -28.27 12.38
N VAL A 6 -11.76 -27.31 13.26
CA VAL A 6 -11.16 -25.96 13.22
C VAL A 6 -9.66 -26.02 13.52
N SER A 7 -9.25 -26.76 14.55
CA SER A 7 -7.83 -26.95 14.90
C SER A 7 -7.06 -27.62 13.76
N LYS A 8 -7.68 -28.57 13.05
CA LYS A 8 -7.05 -29.17 11.87
C LYS A 8 -6.92 -28.18 10.70
N HIS A 9 -7.87 -27.25 10.52
CA HIS A 9 -7.70 -26.20 9.51
C HIS A 9 -6.47 -25.33 9.78
N GLU A 10 -6.21 -24.96 11.04
CA GLU A 10 -5.01 -24.20 11.44
C GLU A 10 -3.74 -24.97 11.08
N GLU A 11 -3.65 -26.23 11.51
CA GLU A 11 -2.48 -27.08 11.24
C GLU A 11 -2.17 -27.20 9.74
N LEU A 12 -3.20 -27.40 8.91
CA LEU A 12 -3.05 -27.54 7.46
C LEU A 12 -2.62 -26.23 6.77
N ILE A 13 -3.07 -25.08 7.27
CA ILE A 13 -2.70 -23.77 6.73
C ILE A 13 -1.27 -23.40 7.14
N ASP A 14 -0.89 -23.72 8.37
CA ASP A 14 0.46 -23.50 8.86
C ASP A 14 1.48 -24.40 8.13
N GLU A 15 1.05 -25.60 7.70
CA GLU A 15 1.86 -26.50 6.88
C GLU A 15 2.05 -25.99 5.44
N ASP A 16 0.97 -25.64 4.73
CA ASP A 16 1.03 -25.02 3.39
C ASP A 16 -0.09 -24.01 3.18
N CYS A 17 0.22 -22.73 3.38
CA CYS A 17 -0.72 -21.63 3.20
C CYS A 17 -1.18 -21.39 1.75
N ARG A 18 -0.64 -22.16 0.78
CA ARG A 18 -1.01 -22.09 -0.65
C ARG A 18 -2.14 -23.04 -1.01
N MET A 19 -2.58 -23.90 -0.09
CA MET A 19 -3.65 -24.86 -0.34
C MET A 19 -4.94 -24.14 -0.75
N THR A 20 -5.56 -24.63 -1.82
CA THR A 20 -6.89 -24.17 -2.22
C THR A 20 -7.94 -24.67 -1.23
N LEU A 21 -9.13 -24.05 -1.23
CA LEU A 21 -10.24 -24.49 -0.40
C LEU A 21 -10.68 -25.93 -0.71
N GLU A 22 -10.50 -26.39 -1.95
CA GLU A 22 -10.76 -27.78 -2.36
C GLU A 22 -9.72 -28.73 -1.76
N GLN A 23 -8.45 -28.36 -1.81
CA GLN A 23 -7.37 -29.17 -1.21
C GLN A 23 -7.51 -29.24 0.32
N LEU A 24 -7.91 -28.14 0.97
CA LEU A 24 -8.21 -28.14 2.40
C LEU A 24 -9.39 -29.08 2.72
N ARG A 25 -10.48 -29.02 1.96
CA ARG A 25 -11.60 -29.97 2.07
C ARG A 25 -11.10 -31.42 1.96
N ASP A 26 -10.34 -31.71 0.91
CA ASP A 26 -9.91 -33.08 0.61
C ASP A 26 -8.99 -33.62 1.71
N ARG A 27 -8.12 -32.78 2.29
CA ARG A 27 -7.33 -33.14 3.46
C ARG A 27 -8.16 -33.34 4.71
N LEU A 28 -9.19 -32.55 4.96
CA LEU A 28 -10.07 -32.75 6.13
C LEU A 28 -10.84 -34.08 6.01
N HIS A 29 -11.22 -34.44 4.79
CA HIS A 29 -11.81 -35.75 4.52
C HIS A 29 -10.80 -36.88 4.74
N SER A 30 -9.57 -36.73 4.23
CA SER A 30 -8.50 -37.72 4.39
C SER A 30 -8.08 -37.93 5.86
N ASP A 31 -7.88 -36.84 6.60
CA ASP A 31 -7.26 -36.87 7.93
C ASP A 31 -8.27 -37.16 9.04
N LEU A 32 -9.50 -36.65 8.92
CA LEU A 32 -10.53 -36.74 9.95
C LEU A 32 -11.78 -37.52 9.50
N GLY A 33 -11.87 -37.95 8.24
CA GLY A 33 -13.06 -38.60 7.69
C GLY A 33 -14.28 -37.68 7.56
N VAL A 34 -14.09 -36.35 7.70
CA VAL A 34 -15.20 -35.40 7.71
C VAL A 34 -15.47 -34.91 6.30
N ASP A 35 -16.69 -35.14 5.81
CA ASP A 35 -17.16 -34.57 4.56
C ASP A 35 -17.70 -33.15 4.79
N VAL A 36 -17.10 -32.16 4.12
CA VAL A 36 -17.48 -30.75 4.21
C VAL A 36 -17.57 -30.11 2.83
N SER A 37 -18.47 -29.14 2.68
CA SER A 37 -18.48 -28.31 1.48
C SER A 37 -17.30 -27.31 1.48
N VAL A 38 -16.82 -26.95 0.29
CA VAL A 38 -15.84 -25.85 0.10
C VAL A 38 -16.34 -24.54 0.75
N ALA A 39 -17.64 -24.28 0.70
CA ALA A 39 -18.25 -23.13 1.35
C ALA A 39 -18.16 -23.18 2.88
N SER A 40 -18.19 -24.38 3.48
CA SER A 40 -17.99 -24.58 4.93
C SER A 40 -16.56 -24.27 5.34
N VAL A 41 -15.57 -24.73 4.56
CA VAL A 41 -14.15 -24.39 4.74
C VAL A 41 -13.96 -22.88 4.66
N HIS A 42 -14.48 -22.24 3.61
CA HIS A 42 -14.40 -20.77 3.46
C HIS A 42 -15.00 -20.01 4.66
N ARG A 43 -16.20 -20.39 5.11
CA ARG A 43 -16.86 -19.76 6.26
C ARG A 43 -16.06 -19.94 7.56
N ALA A 44 -15.44 -21.09 7.75
CA ALA A 44 -14.60 -21.32 8.92
C ALA A 44 -13.38 -20.39 8.92
N LEU A 45 -12.69 -20.28 7.79
CA LEU A 45 -11.53 -19.40 7.66
C LEU A 45 -11.86 -17.92 7.89
N GLN A 46 -13.01 -17.47 7.41
CA GLN A 46 -13.52 -16.11 7.70
C GLN A 46 -13.72 -15.87 9.21
N GLY A 47 -14.09 -16.90 9.97
CA GLY A 47 -14.26 -16.82 11.43
C GLY A 47 -12.95 -16.88 12.22
N MET A 48 -11.85 -17.33 11.61
CA MET A 48 -10.56 -17.59 12.27
C MET A 48 -9.55 -16.43 12.10
N LEU A 49 -10.02 -15.24 11.70
CA LEU A 49 -9.18 -14.05 11.42
C LEU A 49 -8.11 -14.23 10.33
N TYR A 50 -8.07 -15.36 9.63
CA TYR A 50 -7.18 -15.55 8.48
C TYR A 50 -7.70 -14.77 7.28
N SER A 51 -6.88 -13.85 6.76
CA SER A 51 -7.16 -13.18 5.50
C SER A 51 -6.68 -14.06 4.35
N THR A 52 -7.60 -14.57 3.53
CA THR A 52 -7.31 -15.31 2.29
C THR A 52 -6.85 -14.32 1.21
N LYS A 53 -5.66 -13.74 1.40
CA LYS A 53 -5.04 -12.89 0.38
C LYS A 53 -4.50 -13.77 -0.74
N ARG A 54 -4.73 -13.36 -1.99
CA ARG A 54 -4.08 -13.99 -3.14
C ARG A 54 -2.58 -13.81 -2.98
N LEU A 55 -1.84 -14.91 -2.90
CA LEU A 55 -0.38 -14.87 -2.86
C LEU A 55 0.14 -14.18 -4.12
N ARG A 56 0.84 -13.07 -3.92
CA ARG A 56 1.56 -12.38 -4.98
C ARG A 56 2.92 -13.06 -5.11
N ILE A 57 3.11 -13.80 -6.20
CA ILE A 57 4.40 -14.42 -6.49
C ILE A 57 5.36 -13.31 -6.90
N GLU A 58 6.34 -13.04 -6.05
CA GLU A 58 7.38 -12.06 -6.33
C GLU A 58 8.60 -12.75 -6.93
N LYS A 59 9.32 -12.05 -7.81
CA LYS A 59 10.54 -12.58 -8.40
C LYS A 59 11.58 -12.73 -7.29
N GLU A 60 12.25 -13.87 -7.22
CA GLU A 60 13.29 -14.13 -6.20
C GLU A 60 14.37 -13.03 -6.17
N MET A 61 14.71 -12.49 -7.35
CA MET A 61 15.63 -11.36 -7.50
C MET A 61 15.20 -10.12 -6.71
N MET A 62 13.89 -9.83 -6.59
CA MET A 62 13.37 -8.71 -5.78
C MET A 62 13.72 -8.87 -4.30
N ASN A 63 13.76 -10.11 -3.80
CA ASN A 63 14.07 -10.43 -2.41
C ASN A 63 15.57 -10.61 -2.12
N SER A 64 16.42 -10.49 -3.13
CA SER A 64 17.87 -10.60 -2.94
C SER A 64 18.38 -9.57 -1.93
N SER A 65 19.39 -9.94 -1.15
CA SER A 65 20.07 -9.05 -0.20
C SER A 65 20.54 -7.76 -0.87
N VAL A 66 21.04 -7.88 -2.11
CA VAL A 66 21.48 -6.76 -2.94
C VAL A 66 20.34 -5.78 -3.22
N ASN A 67 19.17 -6.26 -3.63
CA ASN A 67 18.05 -5.39 -3.94
C ASN A 67 17.42 -4.79 -2.68
N LYS A 68 17.39 -5.53 -1.56
CA LYS A 68 16.99 -4.99 -0.25
C LYS A 68 17.90 -3.84 0.19
N GLU A 69 19.21 -3.99 0.04
CA GLU A 69 20.17 -2.93 0.40
C GLU A 69 20.03 -1.70 -0.52
N LYS A 70 19.81 -1.91 -1.82
CA LYS A 70 19.53 -0.81 -2.76
C LYS A 70 18.26 -0.06 -2.39
N CYS A 71 17.18 -0.79 -2.07
CA CYS A 71 15.91 -0.18 -1.64
C CYS A 71 16.10 0.61 -0.35
N LYS A 72 16.76 0.03 0.65
CA LYS A 72 17.10 0.71 1.92
C LYS A 72 17.91 1.98 1.70
N THR A 73 18.95 1.92 0.85
CA THR A 73 19.79 3.08 0.53
C THR A 73 18.98 4.18 -0.15
N PHE A 74 18.17 3.80 -1.14
CA PHE A 74 17.29 4.73 -1.84
C PHE A 74 16.33 5.44 -0.89
N VAL A 75 15.67 4.69 0.00
CA VAL A 75 14.76 5.23 1.02
C VAL A 75 15.50 6.15 1.99
N ALA A 76 16.70 5.79 2.43
CA ALA A 76 17.50 6.62 3.32
C ALA A 76 17.87 7.97 2.69
N GLU A 77 18.25 7.99 1.41
CA GLU A 77 18.51 9.21 0.65
C GLU A 77 17.23 10.05 0.47
N LEU A 78 16.11 9.40 0.13
CA LEU A 78 14.82 10.05 -0.06
C LEU A 78 14.27 10.67 1.24
N ASN A 79 14.65 10.13 2.40
CA ASN A 79 14.30 10.65 3.72
C ASN A 79 15.21 11.78 4.24
N LYS A 80 16.38 12.03 3.63
CA LYS A 80 17.28 13.12 4.06
C LYS A 80 16.61 14.50 4.02
N PRO A 81 15.83 14.87 2.98
CA PRO A 81 15.09 16.12 2.95
C PRO A 81 13.93 16.16 3.96
N ILE A 82 13.33 15.01 4.31
CA ILE A 82 12.19 14.94 5.22
C ILE A 82 12.58 15.40 6.63
N LYS A 83 13.77 15.02 7.11
CA LYS A 83 14.33 15.49 8.39
C LYS A 83 14.63 16.99 8.45
N LYS A 84 14.60 17.68 7.31
CA LYS A 84 14.89 19.11 7.18
C LYS A 84 13.63 20.00 7.27
N GLY A 85 12.46 19.40 7.50
CA GLY A 85 11.20 20.12 7.73
C GLY A 85 10.09 19.86 6.71
N ASN A 86 10.10 18.72 6.00
CA ASN A 86 8.97 18.39 5.13
C ASN A 86 7.73 18.08 5.98
N MET A 87 6.58 18.55 5.50
CA MET A 87 5.29 18.35 6.15
C MET A 87 4.98 16.85 6.24
N THR A 88 4.87 16.32 7.46
CA THR A 88 4.41 14.96 7.74
C THR A 88 3.06 15.02 8.45
N HIS A 89 2.18 14.07 8.15
CA HIS A 89 0.93 13.87 8.87
C HIS A 89 0.86 12.42 9.32
N GLU A 90 0.70 12.21 10.63
CA GLU A 90 0.58 10.88 11.23
C GLU A 90 -0.88 10.63 11.65
N GLY A 91 -1.41 9.44 11.35
CA GLY A 91 -2.78 9.04 11.68
C GLY A 91 -3.74 8.97 10.47
N SER A 92 -5.01 8.70 10.74
CA SER A 92 -6.04 8.60 9.70
C SER A 92 -6.24 9.95 9.00
N VAL A 93 -6.19 9.95 7.67
CA VAL A 93 -6.38 11.16 6.87
C VAL A 93 -7.72 11.07 6.17
N LYS A 94 -8.62 12.03 6.44
CA LYS A 94 -9.87 12.16 5.66
C LYS A 94 -9.56 12.70 4.27
N LYS A 95 -10.44 12.41 3.30
CA LYS A 95 -10.32 12.88 1.91
C LYS A 95 -10.00 14.37 1.78
N GLN A 96 -10.70 15.23 2.53
CA GLN A 96 -10.49 16.68 2.51
C GLN A 96 -9.12 17.08 3.06
N GLU A 97 -8.66 16.40 4.11
CA GLU A 97 -7.35 16.63 4.73
C GLU A 97 -6.24 16.20 3.76
N ASN A 98 -6.40 15.04 3.10
CA ASN A 98 -5.47 14.55 2.09
C ASN A 98 -5.35 15.53 0.91
N ALA A 99 -6.48 16.04 0.41
CA ALA A 99 -6.49 17.02 -0.67
C ALA A 99 -5.81 18.34 -0.28
N ARG A 100 -6.03 18.84 0.95
CA ARG A 100 -5.32 20.02 1.47
C ARG A 100 -3.83 19.78 1.63
N PHE A 101 -3.45 18.60 2.10
CA PHE A 101 -2.06 18.21 2.24
C PHE A 101 -1.34 18.17 0.88
N MET A 102 -1.96 17.56 -0.14
CA MET A 102 -1.45 17.55 -1.52
C MET A 102 -1.30 18.97 -2.10
N ALA A 103 -2.28 19.84 -1.87
CA ALA A 103 -2.20 21.24 -2.28
C ALA A 103 -1.04 21.96 -1.57
N GLY A 104 -0.89 21.75 -0.26
CA GLY A 104 0.20 22.31 0.52
C GLY A 104 1.58 21.86 0.04
N LEU A 105 1.74 20.57 -0.31
CA LEU A 105 2.99 20.05 -0.89
C LEU A 105 3.33 20.74 -2.22
N PHE A 106 2.33 20.94 -3.09
CA PHE A 106 2.52 21.66 -4.34
C PHE A 106 2.98 23.10 -4.09
N VAL A 107 2.32 23.83 -3.18
CA VAL A 107 2.69 25.21 -2.84
C VAL A 107 4.08 25.28 -2.23
N ALA A 108 4.45 24.33 -1.37
CA ALA A 108 5.79 24.25 -0.79
C ALA A 108 6.85 24.01 -1.87
N ALA A 109 6.58 23.10 -2.82
CA ALA A 109 7.48 22.85 -3.94
C ALA A 109 7.63 24.09 -4.84
N LEU A 110 6.55 24.83 -5.12
CA LEU A 110 6.62 26.08 -5.90
C LEU A 110 7.49 27.16 -5.23
N ARG A 111 7.68 27.10 -3.92
CA ARG A 111 8.47 28.06 -3.12
C ARG A 111 9.90 27.59 -2.85
N SER A 112 10.29 26.42 -3.34
CA SER A 112 11.61 25.85 -3.07
C SER A 112 12.65 26.41 -4.05
N GLU A 113 13.87 26.61 -3.57
CA GLU A 113 15.00 27.09 -4.39
C GLU A 113 15.26 26.12 -5.56
N GLU A 114 15.12 24.81 -5.33
CA GLU A 114 15.27 23.78 -6.35
C GLU A 114 14.26 23.94 -7.49
N TYR A 115 13.03 24.34 -7.18
CA TYR A 115 12.02 24.58 -8.21
C TYR A 115 12.30 25.83 -9.04
N GLU A 116 12.85 26.88 -8.42
CA GLU A 116 13.28 28.09 -9.13
C GLU A 116 14.41 27.78 -10.11
N GLU A 117 15.42 27.01 -9.68
CA GLU A 117 16.56 26.60 -10.52
C GLU A 117 16.16 25.72 -11.70
N LEU A 118 15.10 24.90 -11.53
CA LEU A 118 14.64 23.95 -12.53
C LEU A 118 13.54 24.49 -13.45
N GLN A 119 13.11 25.76 -13.32
CA GLN A 119 12.06 26.32 -14.18
C GLN A 119 12.43 26.27 -15.67
N PRO A 120 11.47 25.94 -16.57
CA PRO A 120 10.08 25.60 -16.32
C PRO A 120 9.82 24.08 -16.24
N VAL A 121 9.59 23.54 -15.04
CA VAL A 121 9.20 22.13 -14.84
C VAL A 121 7.83 21.98 -14.16
N LYS A 122 7.24 20.79 -14.34
CA LYS A 122 6.04 20.36 -13.60
C LYS A 122 6.43 19.90 -12.20
N VAL A 123 5.54 20.09 -11.24
CA VAL A 123 5.66 19.47 -9.92
C VAL A 123 4.85 18.18 -9.96
N VAL A 124 5.53 17.06 -9.78
CA VAL A 124 4.91 15.75 -9.73
C VAL A 124 4.77 15.33 -8.27
N ILE A 125 3.54 15.11 -7.81
CA ILE A 125 3.29 14.52 -6.50
C ILE A 125 2.99 13.03 -6.70
N VAL A 126 3.74 12.21 -5.98
CA VAL A 126 3.67 10.76 -6.07
C VAL A 126 2.94 10.25 -4.83
N THR A 127 1.83 9.53 -5.04
CA THR A 127 1.06 8.91 -3.96
C THR A 127 1.18 7.41 -4.04
N ASP A 128 1.66 6.77 -2.97
CA ASP A 128 1.71 5.32 -2.83
C ASP A 128 0.63 4.84 -1.85
N ASP A 129 0.05 3.67 -2.14
CA ASP A 129 -1.00 2.91 -1.42
C ASP A 129 -2.21 3.68 -0.84
N SER A 130 -2.32 4.98 -1.13
CA SER A 130 -3.53 5.74 -0.91
C SER A 130 -4.60 5.16 -1.83
N PRO A 131 -5.82 4.84 -1.35
CA PRO A 131 -6.97 4.89 -2.23
C PRO A 131 -6.91 6.31 -2.79
N SER A 132 -6.40 6.43 -4.02
CA SER A 132 -6.45 7.64 -4.81
C SER A 132 -7.91 7.79 -5.18
N HIS A 133 -8.70 8.13 -4.15
CA HIS A 133 -10.08 8.51 -4.22
C HIS A 133 -10.08 9.50 -5.36
N SER A 134 -10.76 9.14 -6.43
CA SER A 134 -10.66 9.79 -7.74
C SER A 134 -10.83 11.31 -7.67
N GLU A 135 -11.44 11.79 -6.60
CA GLU A 135 -11.74 13.18 -6.29
C GLU A 135 -10.70 13.93 -5.43
N VAL A 136 -9.68 13.30 -4.85
CA VAL A 136 -8.66 14.01 -4.03
C VAL A 136 -7.87 15.01 -4.88
N GLU A 137 -7.49 14.58 -6.09
CA GLU A 137 -6.81 15.43 -7.08
C GLU A 137 -7.69 16.62 -7.49
N SER A 138 -8.96 16.36 -7.81
CA SER A 138 -9.92 17.41 -8.17
C SER A 138 -10.14 18.40 -7.03
N LEU A 139 -10.23 17.89 -5.79
CA LEU A 139 -10.41 18.72 -4.60
C LEU A 139 -9.15 19.54 -4.27
N ALA A 140 -7.97 18.98 -4.48
CA ALA A 140 -6.70 19.70 -4.33
C ALA A 140 -6.62 20.87 -5.32
N LEU A 141 -7.01 20.66 -6.58
CA LEU A 141 -7.11 21.72 -7.59
C LEU A 141 -8.10 22.83 -7.19
N VAL A 142 -9.24 22.47 -6.60
CA VAL A 142 -10.22 23.45 -6.08
C VAL A 142 -9.61 24.29 -4.96
N TYR A 143 -8.87 23.69 -4.03
CA TYR A 143 -8.21 24.43 -2.95
C TYR A 143 -7.11 25.34 -3.48
N LEU A 144 -6.26 24.86 -4.39
CA LEU A 144 -5.23 25.68 -5.02
C LEU A 144 -5.82 26.88 -5.77
N ALA A 145 -6.91 26.67 -6.51
CA ALA A 145 -7.61 27.75 -7.21
C ALA A 145 -8.22 28.77 -6.22
N ALA A 146 -8.83 28.30 -5.14
CA ALA A 146 -9.38 29.15 -4.08
C ALA A 146 -8.30 29.98 -3.37
N ASP A 147 -7.10 29.43 -3.22
CA ASP A 147 -5.93 30.10 -2.64
C ASP A 147 -5.21 31.03 -3.64
N GLY A 148 -5.76 31.21 -4.85
CA GLY A 148 -5.21 32.10 -5.88
C GLY A 148 -3.96 31.58 -6.58
N ILE A 149 -3.66 30.28 -6.46
CA ILE A 149 -2.50 29.66 -7.12
C ILE A 149 -2.78 29.53 -8.62
N VAL A 150 -1.88 30.12 -9.42
CA VAL A 150 -1.92 30.08 -10.88
C VAL A 150 -1.08 28.94 -11.44
N ASN A 151 -1.22 28.62 -12.73
CA ASN A 151 -0.49 27.53 -13.42
C ASN A 151 -0.75 26.13 -12.86
N LEU A 152 -2.01 25.83 -12.55
CA LEU A 152 -2.44 24.50 -12.06
C LEU A 152 -2.14 23.36 -13.05
N ASN A 153 -1.90 23.66 -14.33
CA ASN A 153 -1.41 22.70 -15.32
C ASN A 153 -0.03 22.11 -14.99
N LYS A 154 0.71 22.70 -14.04
CA LYS A 154 1.97 22.18 -13.53
C LYS A 154 1.79 21.17 -12.39
N PHE A 155 0.60 21.05 -11.81
CA PHE A 155 0.27 20.05 -10.80
C PHE A 155 -0.05 18.73 -11.49
N VAL A 156 0.76 17.71 -11.22
CA VAL A 156 0.55 16.35 -11.76
C VAL A 156 0.56 15.35 -10.62
N VAL A 157 -0.51 14.57 -10.50
CA VAL A 157 -0.57 13.45 -9.57
C VAL A 157 -0.22 12.17 -10.29
N LEU A 158 0.86 11.52 -9.86
CA LEU A 158 1.23 10.20 -10.36
C LEU A 158 0.63 9.14 -9.43
N ARG A 159 -0.37 8.40 -9.95
CA ARG A 159 -0.96 7.24 -9.27
C ARG A 159 -0.13 6.02 -9.61
N LEU A 160 0.54 5.47 -8.62
CA LEU A 160 1.25 4.24 -8.82
C LEU A 160 0.23 3.09 -8.71
N GLY A 161 0.30 2.13 -9.65
CA GLY A 161 -0.54 0.93 -9.60
C GLY A 161 -0.21 0.11 -8.33
N PRO A 162 -1.08 -0.83 -7.91
CA PRO A 162 -0.90 -1.59 -6.69
C PRO A 162 0.49 -2.27 -6.68
N TYR A 163 1.39 -1.74 -5.86
CA TYR A 163 2.73 -2.28 -5.75
C TYR A 163 2.71 -3.64 -5.08
N SER A 164 3.76 -4.39 -5.37
CA SER A 164 4.21 -5.44 -4.47
C SER A 164 4.58 -4.76 -3.14
N PRO A 165 4.12 -5.24 -1.96
CA PRO A 165 4.42 -4.64 -0.66
C PRO A 165 5.91 -4.33 -0.46
N MET A 166 6.79 -5.16 -1.04
CA MET A 166 8.25 -4.97 -1.01
C MET A 166 8.79 -3.74 -1.74
N LEU A 167 7.99 -3.11 -2.61
CA LEU A 167 8.34 -1.90 -3.35
C LEU A 167 7.60 -0.67 -2.84
N ASN A 168 6.88 -0.78 -1.71
CA ASN A 168 6.31 0.38 -1.05
C ASN A 168 7.47 1.17 -0.43
N PRO A 169 7.96 2.27 -1.06
CA PRO A 169 9.08 3.02 -0.54
C PRO A 169 8.72 3.66 0.81
N ILE A 170 7.42 3.79 1.10
CA ILE A 170 6.87 4.33 2.34
C ILE A 170 6.96 3.30 3.48
N GLU A 171 6.78 1.99 3.26
CA GLU A 171 6.92 0.98 4.34
C GLU A 171 8.35 0.89 4.92
N GLY A 172 9.36 1.26 4.13
CA GLY A 172 10.74 1.43 4.60
C GLY A 172 11.01 2.76 5.32
N CYS A 173 10.08 3.73 5.26
CA CYS A 173 10.19 5.02 5.94
C CYS A 173 9.61 5.03 7.36
N TRP A 174 8.77 4.06 7.71
CA TRP A 174 8.02 4.03 8.99
C TRP A 174 8.30 2.80 9.87
N ASN A 175 9.31 2.00 9.53
CA ASN A 175 9.88 0.97 10.41
C ASN A 175 11.27 1.38 10.94
#